data_AF-A0A3M1B9T5-F1
#
_entry.id   AF-A0A3M1B9T5-F1
#
_cell.length_a   1.000
_cell.length_b   1.000
_cell.length_c   1.000
_cell.angle_alpha   90.00
_cell.angle_beta   90.00
_cell.angle_gamma   90.00
#
_symmetry.space_group_name_H-M   'P 1'
#
loop_
_entity.id
_entity.type
_entity.pdbx_description
1 polymer ?
#
loop_
_entity_poly.entity_id
_entity_poly.type
_entity_poly.pdbx_seq_one_letter_code
_entity_poly.pdbx_strand_id
1 'polypeptide(L)'
;SASLRWELADARTGKVEYKLESFDLQLVLSPPVGAAEKELRLIYEGELSADTAIVVAKQLQVTCPSPPAIDEVVINAEALPGNVVVFELNNPEKNVEYTWDFGDGSGPAKGSKTFHRYEASDLYLVRLKAERMGEDLPCISTKNINLNVAAQALALPALQLKKDGVKPVVSLGATAWIALALLALGMVLFFVRQHRPQEPEEVADAALPDARPYAAPDRPPYFIPFRSNEHFIRVPRELYRLADVLRIRQEGLRRELDVDTSLKRTINEGGFPHLVTKLSTLPTDYLILIDKSGRDNHLSRLYGFLADFLREREVHAEVFYYDTKPIRFWNDRQPKGLSRIQLWRMHQQHRLIVMGDLHALLDPHSLRQNGVGTLLKKEDLEFFSQWKYRILLTPQPVVSWTWKEGALHELFPVFPCDSEGLAEFAKFMERDFLNEDQPVYASWCERLLENRQESDTNYINWRQAQECEQYFGGNGDLFQWFCALAVYPRPEWPITLAIGKAMDEEVSKWRNEGLLTLDNLLILSRVPWLQKGEMPERLRKELLLFLHPEVEEIARRAITAEMEAVASLVEGSHANREWQVNSTLQYFALEPQNPEVLQKVQKLKALGLLG
;
A
#
# COMPACT_ATOMS: atom_id res chain seq x y z
N SER A 1 0.77 -27.82 -55.47
CA SER A 1 -0.53 -27.19 -55.13
C SER A 1 -0.57 -26.87 -53.65
N ALA A 2 -0.75 -25.62 -53.25
CA ALA A 2 -0.95 -25.27 -51.85
C ALA A 2 -2.30 -25.81 -51.36
N SER A 3 -2.38 -26.27 -50.11
CA SER A 3 -3.62 -26.66 -49.44
C SER A 3 -3.69 -26.02 -48.05
N LEU A 4 -4.88 -25.55 -47.69
CA LEU A 4 -5.20 -25.03 -46.36
C LEU A 4 -6.26 -25.94 -45.74
N ARG A 5 -6.02 -26.42 -44.52
CA ARG A 5 -6.97 -27.26 -43.79
C ARG A 5 -7.13 -26.82 -42.35
N TRP A 6 -8.38 -26.82 -41.90
CA TRP A 6 -8.78 -26.58 -40.52
C TRP A 6 -9.02 -27.93 -39.83
N GLU A 7 -8.49 -28.09 -38.62
CA GLU A 7 -8.73 -29.25 -37.74
C GLU A 7 -9.18 -28.76 -36.37
N LEU A 8 -10.28 -29.31 -35.85
CA LEU A 8 -10.68 -29.15 -34.46
C LEU A 8 -10.38 -30.45 -33.71
N ALA A 9 -9.57 -30.36 -32.67
CA ALA A 9 -9.20 -31.49 -31.82
C ALA A 9 -9.63 -31.26 -30.37
N ASP A 10 -9.87 -32.35 -29.64
CA ASP A 10 -9.99 -32.31 -28.18
C ASP A 10 -8.63 -31.92 -27.56
N ALA A 11 -8.62 -30.90 -26.70
CA ALA A 11 -7.36 -30.36 -26.17
C ALA A 11 -6.62 -31.32 -25.23
N ARG A 12 -7.31 -32.30 -24.63
CA ARG A 12 -6.71 -33.25 -23.69
C ARG A 12 -6.28 -34.54 -24.35
N THR A 13 -7.08 -35.03 -25.30
CA THR A 13 -6.81 -36.32 -25.97
C THR A 13 -6.13 -36.15 -27.33
N GLY A 14 -6.13 -34.94 -27.90
CA GLY A 14 -5.57 -34.66 -29.22
C GLY A 14 -6.33 -35.30 -30.38
N LYS A 15 -7.49 -35.93 -30.11
CA LYS A 15 -8.30 -36.61 -31.11
C LYS A 15 -9.00 -35.56 -32.00
N VAL A 16 -8.80 -35.67 -33.31
CA VAL A 16 -9.44 -34.78 -34.30
C VAL A 16 -10.92 -35.14 -34.43
N GLU A 17 -11.79 -34.18 -34.18
CA GLU A 17 -13.25 -34.33 -34.23
C GLU A 17 -13.84 -33.77 -35.52
N TYR A 18 -13.21 -32.74 -36.08
CA TYR A 18 -13.67 -32.09 -37.30
C TYR A 18 -12.49 -31.69 -38.17
N LYS A 19 -12.62 -31.91 -39.48
CA LYS A 19 -11.62 -31.54 -40.48
C LYS A 19 -12.32 -30.90 -41.67
N LEU A 20 -11.82 -29.74 -42.10
CA LEU A 20 -12.32 -29.03 -43.28
C LEU A 20 -11.17 -28.53 -44.13
N GLU A 21 -11.14 -28.90 -45.41
CA GLU A 21 -10.17 -28.41 -46.38
C GLU A 21 -10.81 -27.25 -47.15
N SER A 22 -10.46 -26.02 -46.78
CA SER A 22 -11.02 -24.80 -47.37
C SER A 22 -10.01 -23.66 -47.26
N PHE A 23 -9.96 -22.80 -48.27
CA PHE A 23 -9.23 -21.53 -48.24
C PHE A 23 -10.02 -20.39 -47.59
N ASP A 24 -11.27 -20.67 -47.19
CA ASP A 24 -12.06 -19.70 -46.46
C ASP A 24 -11.51 -19.52 -45.04
N LEU A 25 -11.28 -18.25 -44.66
CA LEU A 25 -10.80 -17.86 -43.35
C LEU A 25 -11.95 -17.77 -42.33
N GLN A 26 -13.20 -17.90 -42.78
CA GLN A 26 -14.37 -18.02 -41.92
C GLN A 26 -14.72 -19.50 -41.71
N LEU A 27 -14.53 -19.98 -40.49
CA LEU A 27 -14.89 -21.35 -40.09
C LEU A 27 -16.18 -21.33 -39.27
N VAL A 28 -17.26 -21.88 -39.83
CA VAL A 28 -18.50 -22.12 -39.10
C VAL A 28 -18.44 -23.51 -38.48
N LEU A 29 -18.34 -23.57 -37.16
CA LEU A 29 -18.31 -24.83 -36.40
C LEU A 29 -19.71 -25.20 -35.92
N SER A 30 -20.12 -26.44 -36.15
CA SER A 30 -21.25 -27.04 -35.41
C SER A 30 -20.90 -27.17 -33.92
N PRO A 31 -21.88 -27.20 -33.01
CA PRO A 31 -21.63 -27.35 -31.58
C PRO A 31 -20.73 -28.57 -31.31
N PRO A 32 -19.56 -28.40 -30.68
CA PRO A 32 -18.66 -29.50 -30.42
C PRO A 32 -19.26 -30.46 -29.37
N VAL A 33 -19.17 -31.75 -29.64
CA VAL A 33 -19.61 -32.80 -28.72
C VAL A 33 -18.45 -33.16 -27.78
N GLY A 34 -18.72 -33.37 -26.50
CA GLY A 34 -17.69 -33.81 -25.53
C GLY A 34 -16.92 -32.67 -24.85
N ALA A 35 -15.61 -32.81 -24.62
CA ALA A 35 -14.87 -31.95 -23.70
C ALA A 35 -14.98 -30.43 -24.01
N ALA A 36 -15.11 -29.60 -22.98
CA ALA A 36 -15.25 -28.14 -23.10
C ALA A 36 -13.98 -27.42 -23.60
N GLU A 37 -12.81 -28.06 -23.47
CA GLU A 37 -11.53 -27.55 -23.94
C GLU A 37 -11.21 -28.15 -25.32
N LYS A 38 -11.17 -27.30 -26.35
CA LYS A 38 -10.86 -27.70 -27.72
C LYS A 38 -9.62 -26.95 -28.23
N GLU A 39 -8.93 -27.55 -29.18
CA GLU A 39 -7.80 -26.95 -29.88
C GLU A 39 -8.13 -26.84 -31.36
N LEU A 40 -8.17 -25.61 -31.87
CA LEU A 40 -8.37 -25.34 -33.29
C LEU A 40 -7.00 -25.17 -33.96
N ARG A 41 -6.72 -26.00 -34.96
CA ARG A 41 -5.48 -26.02 -35.73
C ARG A 41 -5.74 -25.59 -37.18
N LEU A 42 -4.95 -24.65 -37.67
CA LEU A 42 -4.87 -24.28 -39.07
C LEU A 42 -3.58 -24.83 -39.64
N ILE A 43 -3.69 -25.68 -40.66
CA ILE A 43 -2.56 -26.36 -41.26
C ILE A 43 -2.44 -25.92 -42.72
N TYR A 44 -1.28 -25.37 -43.07
CA TYR A 44 -0.92 -25.00 -44.43
C TYR A 44 0.17 -25.92 -44.96
N GLU A 45 -0.08 -26.56 -46.10
CA GLU A 45 0.88 -27.39 -46.81
C GLU A 45 1.13 -26.76 -48.19
N GLY A 46 2.39 -26.40 -48.50
CA GLY A 46 2.76 -25.70 -49.73
C GLY A 46 4.15 -26.12 -50.24
N GLU A 47 4.43 -25.85 -51.51
CA GLU A 47 5.61 -26.35 -52.25
C GLU A 47 6.99 -25.83 -51.78
N LEU A 48 7.06 -25.02 -50.72
CA LEU A 48 8.34 -24.46 -50.25
C LEU A 48 9.21 -25.44 -49.46
N SER A 49 8.69 -26.62 -49.12
CA SER A 49 9.44 -27.75 -48.54
C SER A 49 8.47 -28.93 -48.45
N ALA A 50 8.77 -30.04 -49.12
CA ALA A 50 7.88 -31.20 -49.21
C ALA A 50 7.62 -31.89 -47.85
N ASP A 51 8.26 -31.45 -46.76
CA ASP A 51 8.19 -32.10 -45.44
C ASP A 51 7.75 -31.19 -44.27
N THR A 52 7.34 -29.93 -44.50
CA THR A 52 6.98 -29.03 -43.39
C THR A 52 5.59 -28.43 -43.57
N ALA A 53 4.58 -29.06 -42.99
CA ALA A 53 3.28 -28.46 -42.76
C ALA A 53 3.40 -27.38 -41.66
N ILE A 54 2.96 -26.15 -41.96
CA ILE A 54 2.91 -25.08 -40.94
C ILE A 54 1.60 -25.23 -40.20
N VAL A 55 1.68 -25.51 -38.89
CA VAL A 55 0.51 -25.68 -38.00
C VAL A 55 0.42 -24.50 -37.04
N VAL A 56 -0.68 -23.76 -37.09
CA VAL A 56 -1.02 -22.70 -36.13
C VAL A 56 -2.18 -23.18 -35.27
N ALA A 57 -1.97 -23.32 -33.96
CA ALA A 57 -2.98 -23.82 -33.03
C ALA A 57 -3.46 -22.73 -32.06
N LYS A 58 -4.76 -22.73 -31.74
CA LYS A 58 -5.37 -21.85 -30.73
C LYS A 58 -6.32 -22.65 -29.85
N GLN A 59 -6.21 -22.45 -28.54
CA GLN A 59 -7.12 -23.07 -27.57
C GLN A 59 -8.45 -22.32 -27.54
N LEU A 60 -9.55 -23.07 -27.47
CA LEU A 60 -10.91 -22.58 -27.41
C LEU A 60 -11.64 -23.26 -26.25
N GLN A 61 -12.24 -22.45 -25.38
CA GLN A 61 -13.06 -22.93 -24.28
C GLN A 61 -14.54 -22.71 -24.64
N VAL A 62 -15.29 -23.80 -24.73
CA VAL A 62 -16.70 -23.76 -25.06
C VAL A 62 -17.49 -23.67 -23.76
N THR A 63 -18.08 -22.49 -23.50
CA THR A 63 -18.85 -22.25 -22.28
C THR A 63 -20.33 -22.49 -22.53
N CYS A 64 -20.98 -23.28 -21.66
CA CYS A 64 -22.43 -23.47 -21.69
C CYS A 64 -23.13 -22.14 -21.36
N PRO A 65 -24.11 -21.69 -22.16
CA PRO A 65 -24.82 -20.43 -21.93
C PRO A 65 -25.70 -20.44 -20.68
N SER A 66 -26.11 -21.63 -20.19
CA SER A 66 -26.92 -21.80 -18.97
C SER A 66 -26.52 -23.08 -18.22
N PRO A 67 -25.41 -23.09 -17.46
CA PRO A 67 -25.06 -24.26 -16.65
C PRO A 67 -26.13 -24.54 -15.57
N PRO A 68 -26.37 -25.81 -15.21
CA PRO A 68 -27.34 -26.16 -14.18
C PRO A 68 -26.91 -25.62 -12.81
N ALA A 69 -27.83 -24.97 -12.10
CA ALA A 69 -27.59 -24.47 -10.75
C ALA A 69 -27.71 -25.61 -9.74
N ILE A 70 -26.70 -25.75 -8.87
CA ILE A 70 -26.73 -26.68 -7.75
C ILE A 70 -27.06 -25.90 -6.49
N ASP A 71 -28.37 -25.73 -6.25
CA ASP A 71 -28.89 -25.15 -5.01
C ASP A 71 -28.45 -25.97 -3.79
N GLU A 72 -28.56 -25.38 -2.61
CA GLU A 72 -28.04 -25.86 -1.33
C GLU A 72 -28.18 -27.39 -1.13
N VAL A 73 -27.07 -28.07 -0.81
CA VAL A 73 -27.05 -29.52 -0.57
C VAL A 73 -27.30 -29.75 0.91
N VAL A 74 -28.37 -30.45 1.24
CA VAL A 74 -28.76 -30.80 2.60
C VAL A 74 -28.14 -32.14 2.96
N ILE A 75 -27.30 -32.14 4.00
CA ILE A 75 -26.71 -33.35 4.57
C ILE A 75 -27.27 -33.51 5.99
N ASN A 76 -28.16 -34.47 6.16
CA ASN A 76 -28.82 -34.72 7.44
C ASN A 76 -28.10 -35.85 8.20
N ALA A 77 -26.98 -35.55 8.86
CA ALA A 77 -26.42 -36.33 9.97
C ALA A 77 -25.10 -35.73 10.50
N GLU A 78 -24.84 -35.90 11.80
CA GLU A 78 -23.48 -35.99 12.31
C GLU A 78 -22.83 -37.24 11.69
N ALA A 79 -21.91 -37.05 10.76
CA ALA A 79 -21.30 -38.15 10.02
C ALA A 79 -20.34 -38.93 10.94
N LEU A 80 -20.79 -40.11 11.38
CA LEU A 80 -20.02 -41.04 12.22
C LEU A 80 -19.67 -42.28 11.40
N PRO A 81 -18.52 -42.92 11.66
CA PRO A 81 -18.18 -44.20 11.03
C PRO A 81 -19.27 -45.25 11.25
N GLY A 82 -19.71 -45.91 10.18
CA GLY A 82 -20.75 -46.95 10.18
C GLY A 82 -22.19 -46.45 10.04
N ASN A 83 -22.44 -45.14 10.19
CA ASN A 83 -23.78 -44.56 10.00
C ASN A 83 -24.06 -44.21 8.53
N VAL A 84 -25.33 -44.27 8.14
CA VAL A 84 -25.78 -43.86 6.80
C VAL A 84 -25.98 -42.36 6.77
N VAL A 85 -25.21 -41.67 5.92
CA VAL A 85 -25.32 -40.24 5.64
C VAL A 85 -26.27 -40.05 4.46
N VAL A 86 -27.23 -39.12 4.60
CA VAL A 86 -28.21 -38.79 3.56
C VAL A 86 -27.76 -37.52 2.84
N PHE A 87 -27.65 -37.59 1.51
CA PHE A 87 -27.36 -36.45 0.65
C PHE A 87 -28.62 -36.10 -0.15
N GLU A 88 -29.11 -34.88 -0.04
CA GLU A 88 -30.35 -34.43 -0.70
C GLU A 88 -30.17 -33.02 -1.30
N LEU A 89 -30.70 -32.80 -2.50
CA LEU A 89 -30.73 -31.48 -3.14
C LEU A 89 -31.99 -30.72 -2.76
N ASN A 90 -31.83 -29.51 -2.22
CA ASN A 90 -32.94 -28.61 -1.95
C ASN A 90 -33.35 -27.96 -3.28
N ASN A 91 -34.35 -28.54 -3.97
CA ASN A 91 -34.91 -28.10 -5.26
C ASN A 91 -34.13 -28.53 -6.53
N PRO A 92 -34.15 -29.81 -6.91
CA PRO A 92 -33.48 -30.28 -8.14
C PRO A 92 -34.14 -29.74 -9.42
N GLU A 93 -33.33 -29.18 -10.33
CA GLU A 93 -33.78 -28.80 -11.68
C GLU A 93 -34.34 -30.00 -12.47
N LYS A 94 -35.38 -29.75 -13.30
CA LYS A 94 -35.92 -30.76 -14.24
C LYS A 94 -34.97 -30.92 -15.43
N ASN A 95 -34.88 -32.14 -15.98
CA ASN A 95 -33.99 -32.52 -17.09
C ASN A 95 -32.48 -32.46 -16.79
N VAL A 96 -32.10 -32.62 -15.52
CA VAL A 96 -30.70 -32.71 -15.08
C VAL A 96 -30.46 -34.04 -14.38
N GLU A 97 -29.41 -34.75 -14.78
CA GLU A 97 -28.93 -35.98 -14.13
C GLU A 97 -27.84 -35.61 -13.10
N TYR A 98 -28.02 -36.08 -11.86
CA TYR A 98 -27.08 -35.82 -10.76
C TYR A 98 -26.30 -37.11 -10.44
N THR A 99 -24.98 -37.00 -10.41
CA THR A 99 -24.05 -38.09 -10.07
C THR A 99 -23.18 -37.66 -8.88
N TRP A 100 -23.13 -38.51 -7.86
CA TRP A 100 -22.38 -38.31 -6.63
C TRP A 100 -21.15 -39.22 -6.60
N ASP A 101 -20.01 -38.64 -6.29
CA ASP A 101 -18.76 -39.33 -5.97
C ASP A 101 -18.42 -39.03 -4.50
N PHE A 102 -18.35 -40.06 -3.66
CA PHE A 102 -18.24 -39.90 -2.21
C PHE A 102 -16.79 -39.73 -1.71
N GLY A 103 -15.79 -39.88 -2.59
CA GLY A 103 -14.38 -39.64 -2.27
C GLY A 103 -13.71 -40.73 -1.42
N ASP A 104 -14.41 -41.79 -1.04
CA ASP A 104 -13.91 -42.94 -0.27
C ASP A 104 -13.53 -44.15 -1.15
N GLY A 105 -13.60 -43.99 -2.48
CA GLY A 105 -13.35 -45.03 -3.46
C GLY A 105 -14.54 -45.93 -3.77
N SER A 106 -15.71 -45.67 -3.17
CA SER A 106 -16.96 -46.33 -3.54
C SER A 106 -17.47 -45.90 -4.92
N GLY A 107 -18.31 -46.74 -5.56
CA GLY A 107 -18.87 -46.44 -6.87
C GLY A 107 -19.84 -45.24 -6.83
N PRO A 108 -19.96 -44.48 -7.95
CA PRO A 108 -20.80 -43.29 -7.97
C PRO A 108 -22.29 -43.62 -7.85
N ALA A 109 -23.05 -42.78 -7.12
CA ALA A 109 -24.49 -42.90 -6.99
C ALA A 109 -25.22 -41.87 -7.86
N LYS A 110 -26.43 -42.21 -8.33
CA LYS A 110 -27.24 -41.32 -9.18
C LYS A 110 -28.55 -40.93 -8.50
N GLY A 111 -28.98 -39.69 -8.71
CA GLY A 111 -30.27 -39.16 -8.25
C GLY A 111 -30.17 -37.89 -7.41
N SER A 112 -31.32 -37.25 -7.19
CA SER A 112 -31.42 -36.01 -6.38
C SER A 112 -31.33 -36.26 -4.86
N LYS A 113 -31.50 -37.51 -4.44
CA LYS A 113 -31.37 -37.97 -3.05
C LYS A 113 -30.66 -39.32 -3.02
N THR A 114 -29.56 -39.44 -2.27
CA THR A 114 -28.74 -40.64 -2.19
C THR A 114 -28.31 -40.92 -0.75
N PHE A 115 -27.95 -42.18 -0.47
CA PHE A 115 -27.53 -42.65 0.86
C PHE A 115 -26.16 -43.30 0.74
N HIS A 116 -25.22 -42.93 1.62
CA HIS A 116 -23.89 -43.54 1.64
C HIS A 116 -23.41 -43.80 3.06
N ARG A 117 -22.58 -44.82 3.25
CA ARG A 117 -22.02 -45.21 4.54
C ARG A 117 -20.51 -45.17 4.49
N TYR A 118 -19.91 -44.41 5.40
CA TYR A 118 -18.46 -44.30 5.55
C TYR A 118 -17.99 -45.25 6.66
N GLU A 119 -17.04 -46.14 6.38
CA GLU A 119 -16.53 -47.12 7.35
C GLU A 119 -15.35 -46.57 8.18
N ALA A 120 -14.58 -45.62 7.64
CA ALA A 120 -13.43 -45.01 8.31
C ALA A 120 -13.73 -43.56 8.73
N SER A 121 -13.12 -43.14 9.83
CA SER A 121 -13.10 -41.74 10.23
C SER A 121 -12.02 -41.00 9.47
N ASP A 122 -12.41 -40.18 8.50
CA ASP A 122 -11.51 -39.35 7.71
C ASP A 122 -12.25 -38.13 7.13
N LEU A 123 -11.51 -37.24 6.50
CA LEU A 123 -12.06 -36.12 5.74
C LEU A 123 -12.28 -36.54 4.28
N TYR A 124 -13.54 -36.70 3.89
CA TYR A 124 -13.93 -37.11 2.54
C TYR A 124 -14.34 -35.91 1.68
N LEU A 125 -13.84 -35.87 0.45
CA LEU A 125 -14.22 -34.86 -0.55
C LEU A 125 -15.33 -35.42 -1.45
N VAL A 126 -16.57 -35.09 -1.13
CA VAL A 126 -17.74 -35.50 -1.92
C VAL A 126 -17.89 -34.56 -3.11
N ARG A 127 -17.95 -35.11 -4.33
CA ARG A 127 -18.15 -34.36 -5.57
C ARG A 127 -19.52 -34.66 -6.15
N LEU A 128 -20.34 -33.63 -6.31
CA LEU A 128 -21.60 -33.69 -7.02
C LEU A 128 -21.40 -33.15 -8.44
N LYS A 129 -21.73 -33.96 -9.44
CA LYS A 129 -21.77 -33.60 -10.86
C LYS A 129 -23.23 -33.53 -11.33
N ALA A 130 -23.67 -32.37 -11.81
CA ALA A 130 -24.98 -32.15 -12.41
C ALA A 130 -24.83 -31.99 -13.93
N GLU A 131 -25.54 -32.77 -14.72
CA GLU A 131 -25.46 -32.80 -16.19
C GLU A 131 -26.84 -32.62 -16.82
N ARG A 132 -27.03 -31.57 -17.63
CA ARG A 132 -28.31 -31.32 -18.29
C ARG A 132 -28.47 -32.22 -19.52
N MET A 133 -29.56 -32.97 -19.57
CA MET A 133 -29.86 -33.91 -20.65
C MET A 133 -30.63 -33.23 -21.77
N GLY A 134 -30.22 -33.47 -23.02
CA GLY A 134 -30.93 -33.00 -24.22
C GLY A 134 -30.38 -31.74 -24.90
N GLU A 135 -29.18 -31.28 -24.51
CA GLU A 135 -28.43 -30.25 -25.24
C GLU A 135 -27.23 -30.88 -25.98
N ASP A 136 -26.87 -30.33 -27.14
CA ASP A 136 -25.75 -30.82 -27.98
C ASP A 136 -24.36 -30.60 -27.33
N LEU A 137 -24.31 -29.76 -26.29
CA LEU A 137 -23.12 -29.41 -25.52
C LEU A 137 -23.24 -29.97 -24.09
N PRO A 138 -22.18 -30.57 -23.52
CA PRO A 138 -22.23 -31.07 -22.15
C PRO A 138 -22.23 -29.91 -21.15
N CYS A 139 -23.41 -29.49 -20.74
CA CYS A 139 -23.63 -28.52 -19.67
C CYS A 139 -23.51 -29.22 -18.32
N ILE A 140 -22.28 -29.23 -17.79
CA ILE A 140 -21.92 -29.87 -16.52
C ILE A 140 -21.61 -28.81 -15.47
N SER A 141 -22.18 -28.95 -14.28
CA SER A 141 -21.81 -28.20 -13.08
C SER A 141 -21.25 -29.16 -12.03
N THR A 142 -20.21 -28.73 -11.30
CA THR A 142 -19.59 -29.55 -10.24
C THR A 142 -19.53 -28.78 -8.92
N LYS A 143 -19.88 -29.45 -7.82
CA LYS A 143 -19.83 -28.89 -6.47
C LYS A 143 -19.08 -29.85 -5.56
N ASN A 144 -18.09 -29.33 -4.85
CA ASN A 144 -17.27 -30.10 -3.90
C ASN A 144 -17.75 -29.81 -2.47
N ILE A 145 -17.89 -30.85 -1.66
CA ILE A 145 -18.34 -30.79 -0.28
C ILE A 145 -17.34 -31.54 0.59
N ASN A 146 -16.78 -30.86 1.59
CA ASN A 146 -15.90 -31.48 2.57
C ASN A 146 -16.74 -32.10 3.68
N LEU A 147 -16.72 -33.41 3.82
CA LEU A 147 -17.41 -34.14 4.87
C LEU A 147 -16.39 -34.67 5.87
N ASN A 148 -16.46 -34.20 7.12
CA ASN A 148 -15.65 -34.71 8.21
C ASN A 148 -16.40 -35.85 8.92
N VAL A 149 -15.93 -37.09 8.75
CA VAL A 149 -16.46 -38.25 9.46
C VAL A 149 -15.63 -38.42 10.73
N ALA A 150 -16.06 -37.79 11.82
CA ALA A 150 -15.30 -37.80 13.07
C ALA A 150 -15.47 -39.14 13.80
N ALA A 151 -14.37 -39.71 14.30
CA ALA A 151 -14.45 -40.82 15.23
C ALA A 151 -15.24 -40.38 16.47
N GLN A 152 -16.22 -41.19 16.88
CA GLN A 152 -16.95 -40.99 18.12
C GLN A 152 -15.91 -40.81 19.23
N ALA A 153 -15.81 -39.59 19.79
CA ALA A 153 -15.18 -39.45 21.10
C ALA A 153 -15.95 -40.41 22.00
N LEU A 154 -15.25 -41.35 22.62
CA LEU A 154 -15.79 -42.23 23.65
C LEU A 154 -16.37 -41.35 24.76
N ALA A 155 -17.63 -40.95 24.59
CA ALA A 155 -18.41 -40.31 25.61
C ALA A 155 -18.75 -41.43 26.58
N LEU A 156 -18.01 -41.47 27.69
CA LEU A 156 -18.47 -42.17 28.88
C LEU A 156 -19.94 -41.79 29.09
N PRO A 157 -20.87 -42.75 29.19
CA PRO A 157 -22.26 -42.42 29.48
C PRO A 157 -22.27 -41.56 30.74
N ALA A 158 -23.04 -40.48 30.74
CA ALA A 158 -23.16 -39.59 31.89
C ALA A 158 -23.65 -40.42 33.08
N LEU A 159 -22.69 -40.86 33.91
CA LEU A 159 -22.96 -41.49 35.19
C LEU A 159 -23.61 -40.41 36.04
N GLN A 160 -24.92 -40.57 36.26
CA GLN A 160 -25.67 -39.77 37.23
C GLN A 160 -24.95 -39.88 38.58
N LEU A 161 -24.29 -38.81 39.00
CA LEU A 161 -23.70 -38.68 40.32
C LEU A 161 -24.82 -38.76 41.36
N LYS A 162 -25.10 -39.96 41.86
CA LYS A 162 -25.81 -40.12 43.12
C LYS A 162 -24.85 -39.72 44.23
N LYS A 163 -25.17 -38.62 44.91
CA LYS A 163 -24.52 -38.20 46.14
C LYS A 163 -24.84 -39.26 47.20
N ASP A 164 -23.96 -40.24 47.35
CA ASP A 164 -24.04 -41.14 48.48
C ASP A 164 -23.58 -40.36 49.71
N GLY A 165 -24.55 -40.06 50.57
CA GLY A 165 -24.28 -39.40 51.83
C GLY A 165 -23.62 -40.39 52.76
N VAL A 166 -22.30 -40.53 52.68
CA VAL A 166 -21.55 -40.99 53.85
C VAL A 166 -21.85 -39.95 54.92
N LYS A 167 -22.63 -40.35 55.93
CA LYS A 167 -22.75 -39.61 57.17
C LYS A 167 -21.54 -40.02 58.01
N PRO A 168 -20.43 -39.26 58.05
CA PRO A 168 -19.50 -39.41 59.16
C PRO A 168 -20.26 -38.92 60.38
N VAL A 169 -20.83 -39.85 61.15
CA VAL A 169 -21.38 -39.53 62.45
C VAL A 169 -20.17 -39.30 63.36
N VAL A 170 -19.66 -38.07 63.36
CA VAL A 170 -18.80 -37.61 64.43
C VAL A 170 -19.75 -37.23 65.57
N SER A 171 -19.87 -38.11 66.57
CA SER A 171 -20.62 -37.83 67.80
C SER A 171 -19.80 -36.87 68.69
N LEU A 172 -19.78 -35.60 68.32
CA LEU A 172 -19.27 -34.53 69.17
C LEU A 172 -20.28 -34.30 70.29
N GLY A 173 -19.92 -34.68 71.52
CA GLY A 173 -20.73 -34.43 72.72
C GLY A 173 -20.98 -32.94 72.94
N ALA A 174 -21.99 -32.61 73.76
CA ALA A 174 -22.44 -31.23 73.98
C ALA A 174 -21.33 -30.24 74.37
N THR A 175 -20.26 -30.72 75.01
CA THR A 175 -19.09 -29.91 75.40
C THR A 175 -18.27 -29.43 74.20
N ALA A 176 -18.20 -30.20 73.12
CA ALA A 176 -17.45 -29.83 71.92
C ALA A 176 -18.18 -28.76 71.09
N TRP A 177 -19.52 -28.74 71.14
CA TRP A 177 -20.32 -27.67 70.54
C TRP A 177 -20.17 -26.34 71.28
N ILE A 178 -20.06 -26.37 72.61
CA ILE A 178 -19.81 -25.17 73.41
C ILE A 178 -18.39 -24.63 73.13
N ALA A 179 -17.40 -25.52 73.03
CA ALA A 179 -16.04 -25.13 72.69
C ALA A 179 -15.93 -24.50 71.29
N LEU A 180 -16.60 -25.09 70.29
CA LEU A 180 -16.67 -24.54 68.93
C LEU A 180 -17.43 -23.20 68.88
N ALA A 181 -18.50 -23.05 69.65
CA ALA A 181 -19.23 -21.79 69.73
C ALA A 181 -18.38 -20.66 70.36
N LEU A 182 -17.59 -20.96 71.40
CA LEU A 182 -16.67 -20.01 72.00
C LEU A 182 -15.50 -19.65 71.06
N LEU A 183 -15.01 -20.63 70.29
CA LEU A 183 -13.97 -20.40 69.28
C LEU A 183 -14.48 -19.55 68.12
N ALA A 184 -15.72 -19.81 67.66
CA ALA A 184 -16.39 -19.01 66.64
C ALA A 184 -16.66 -17.58 67.14
N LEU A 185 -17.13 -17.42 68.38
CA LEU A 185 -17.33 -16.12 69.00
C LEU A 185 -16.00 -15.35 69.15
N GLY A 186 -14.92 -16.05 69.51
CA GLY A 186 -13.57 -15.49 69.57
C GLY A 186 -13.07 -15.03 68.21
N MET A 187 -13.28 -15.83 67.15
CA MET A 187 -12.95 -15.42 65.77
C MET A 187 -13.77 -14.24 65.31
N VAL A 188 -15.08 -14.21 65.58
CA VAL A 188 -15.95 -13.08 65.22
C VAL A 188 -15.53 -11.81 65.96
N LEU A 189 -15.23 -11.89 67.26
CA LEU A 189 -14.76 -10.73 68.03
C LEU A 189 -13.36 -10.26 67.57
N PHE A 190 -12.48 -11.18 67.18
CA PHE A 190 -11.18 -10.84 66.61
C PHE A 190 -11.33 -10.17 65.24
N PHE A 191 -12.20 -10.69 64.37
CA PHE A 191 -12.49 -10.12 63.05
C PHE A 191 -13.15 -8.75 63.15
N VAL A 192 -14.12 -8.56 64.07
CA VAL A 192 -14.78 -7.27 64.32
C VAL A 192 -13.82 -6.26 64.96
N ARG A 193 -12.82 -6.70 65.72
CA ARG A 193 -11.82 -5.81 66.34
C ARG A 193 -10.69 -5.44 65.39
N GLN A 194 -10.30 -6.33 64.48
CA GLN A 194 -9.25 -6.10 63.48
C GLN A 194 -9.79 -5.42 62.20
N HIS A 195 -11.05 -5.68 61.86
CA HIS A 195 -11.83 -5.00 60.82
C HIS A 195 -12.95 -4.17 61.44
N ARG A 196 -12.64 -3.35 62.47
CA ARG A 196 -13.47 -2.16 62.68
C ARG A 196 -13.29 -1.32 61.42
N PRO A 197 -14.34 -1.13 60.60
CA PRO A 197 -14.22 -0.23 59.48
C PRO A 197 -13.77 1.11 60.05
N GLN A 198 -12.63 1.63 59.58
CA GLN A 198 -12.51 3.07 59.52
C GLN A 198 -13.78 3.54 58.84
N GLU A 199 -14.49 4.50 59.44
CA GLU A 199 -15.53 5.22 58.71
C GLU A 199 -14.96 5.47 57.33
N PRO A 200 -15.65 5.04 56.24
CA PRO A 200 -15.21 5.47 54.93
C PRO A 200 -15.13 6.99 55.06
N GLU A 201 -13.91 7.55 54.91
CA GLU A 201 -13.82 8.92 54.46
C GLU A 201 -14.80 8.95 53.30
N GLU A 202 -15.89 9.69 53.49
CA GLU A 202 -16.70 10.10 52.36
C GLU A 202 -15.67 10.59 51.35
N VAL A 203 -15.48 9.83 50.28
CA VAL A 203 -14.93 10.38 49.05
C VAL A 203 -16.01 11.36 48.65
N ALA A 204 -15.97 12.52 49.29
CA ALA A 204 -16.77 13.69 48.99
C ALA A 204 -16.65 13.80 47.50
N ASP A 205 -17.76 13.54 46.78
CA ASP A 205 -17.90 13.57 45.33
C ASP A 205 -16.60 14.06 44.70
N ALA A 206 -15.63 13.15 44.46
CA ALA A 206 -14.23 13.56 44.25
C ALA A 206 -14.25 14.66 43.22
N ALA A 207 -14.05 15.91 43.69
CA ALA A 207 -14.43 17.08 42.91
C ALA A 207 -13.74 16.90 41.57
N LEU A 208 -14.53 16.82 40.48
CA LEU A 208 -14.02 16.57 39.14
C LEU A 208 -12.70 17.34 39.01
N PRO A 209 -11.57 16.66 38.78
CA PRO A 209 -10.28 17.31 38.81
C PRO A 209 -10.35 18.54 37.91
N ASP A 210 -9.84 19.68 38.41
CA ASP A 210 -10.03 20.98 37.74
C ASP A 210 -9.72 20.84 36.24
N ALA A 211 -10.76 20.94 35.42
CA ALA A 211 -10.68 20.69 33.98
C ALA A 211 -10.14 21.91 33.22
N ARG A 212 -10.00 23.07 33.88
CA ARG A 212 -9.55 24.32 33.26
C ARG A 212 -8.20 24.20 32.54
N PRO A 213 -7.17 23.51 33.07
CA PRO A 213 -5.89 23.34 32.38
C PRO A 213 -5.98 22.50 31.11
N TYR A 214 -7.01 21.65 31.00
CA TYR A 214 -7.26 20.74 29.87
C TYR A 214 -8.36 21.25 28.94
N ALA A 215 -8.88 22.46 29.17
CA ALA A 215 -9.81 23.10 28.26
C ALA A 215 -9.12 23.34 26.91
N ALA A 216 -9.86 23.12 25.82
CA ALA A 216 -9.42 23.44 24.47
C ALA A 216 -10.08 24.76 24.03
N PRO A 217 -9.52 25.93 24.41
CA PRO A 217 -10.05 27.21 23.96
C PRO A 217 -9.93 27.33 22.44
N ASP A 218 -10.88 28.01 21.80
CA ASP A 218 -10.83 28.32 20.36
C ASP A 218 -9.83 29.47 20.10
N ARG A 219 -8.55 29.16 20.32
CA ARG A 219 -7.43 30.08 20.14
C ARG A 219 -6.30 29.37 19.43
N PRO A 220 -5.65 30.01 18.43
CA PRO A 220 -4.50 29.44 17.77
C PRO A 220 -3.31 29.31 18.76
N PRO A 221 -2.38 28.37 18.52
CA PRO A 221 -2.38 27.39 17.43
C PRO A 221 -3.39 26.23 17.64
N TYR A 222 -3.99 25.77 16.54
CA TYR A 222 -4.93 24.64 16.53
C TYR A 222 -4.24 23.27 16.55
N PHE A 223 -2.96 23.26 16.18
CA PHE A 223 -2.10 22.08 16.04
C PHE A 223 -0.77 22.38 16.73
N ILE A 224 -0.01 21.36 17.11
CA ILE A 224 1.27 21.55 17.79
C ILE A 224 2.30 22.09 16.77
N PRO A 225 2.86 23.30 16.94
CA PRO A 225 3.79 23.88 15.98
C PRO A 225 5.21 23.35 16.22
N PHE A 226 5.48 22.12 15.81
CA PHE A 226 6.83 21.53 15.89
C PHE A 226 7.86 22.32 15.06
N ARG A 227 9.14 22.22 15.47
CA ARG A 227 10.26 22.89 14.80
C ARG A 227 10.59 22.21 13.47
N SER A 228 11.08 22.97 12.49
CA SER A 228 11.64 22.37 11.28
C SER A 228 13.01 21.76 11.59
N ASN A 229 13.11 20.44 11.42
CA ASN A 229 14.34 19.65 11.56
C ASN A 229 14.92 19.24 10.20
N GLU A 230 14.53 19.92 9.11
CA GLU A 230 14.89 19.55 7.73
C GLU A 230 16.38 19.74 7.42
N HIS A 231 17.06 20.64 8.13
CA HIS A 231 18.49 20.88 7.99
C HIS A 231 19.36 19.67 8.38
N PHE A 232 18.81 18.70 9.12
CA PHE A 232 19.51 17.46 9.50
C PHE A 232 19.50 16.40 8.39
N ILE A 233 18.69 16.58 7.33
CA ILE A 233 18.60 15.62 6.23
C ILE A 233 19.94 15.60 5.47
N ARG A 234 20.57 14.42 5.40
CA ARG A 234 21.80 14.22 4.63
C ARG A 234 21.47 14.20 3.15
N VAL A 235 21.93 15.23 2.44
CA VAL A 235 21.69 15.40 1.01
C VAL A 235 22.75 14.66 0.18
N PRO A 236 22.36 13.82 -0.80
CA PRO A 236 23.28 13.11 -1.69
C PRO A 236 24.05 14.06 -2.62
N ARG A 237 25.24 13.65 -3.09
CA ARG A 237 26.10 14.46 -3.99
C ARG A 237 25.41 14.75 -5.32
N GLU A 238 24.59 13.81 -5.75
CA GLU A 238 23.81 13.77 -6.97
C GLU A 238 22.85 14.97 -7.04
N LEU A 239 22.26 15.37 -5.91
CA LEU A 239 21.35 16.52 -5.85
C LEU A 239 22.09 17.86 -6.02
N TYR A 240 23.33 17.96 -5.55
CA TYR A 240 24.18 19.13 -5.79
C TYR A 240 24.52 19.27 -7.28
N ARG A 241 24.90 18.16 -7.91
CA ARG A 241 25.15 18.13 -9.36
C ARG A 241 23.89 18.53 -10.13
N LEU A 242 22.73 18.02 -9.72
CA LEU A 242 21.47 18.42 -10.34
C LEU A 242 21.25 19.93 -10.25
N ALA A 243 21.44 20.55 -9.07
CA ALA A 243 21.31 21.99 -8.91
C ALA A 243 22.26 22.77 -9.84
N ASP A 244 23.50 22.32 -10.00
CA ASP A 244 24.45 22.93 -10.93
C ASP A 244 24.00 22.84 -12.39
N VAL A 245 23.46 21.69 -12.79
CA VAL A 245 22.92 21.49 -14.14
C VAL A 245 21.67 22.35 -14.40
N LEU A 246 20.79 22.47 -13.42
CA LEU A 246 19.59 23.31 -13.54
C LEU A 246 19.95 24.82 -13.63
N ARG A 247 21.09 25.24 -13.12
CA ARG A 247 21.57 26.63 -13.22
C ARG A 247 22.15 26.99 -14.58
N ILE A 248 22.42 25.99 -15.43
CA ILE A 248 22.99 26.24 -16.76
C ILE A 248 22.05 27.17 -17.54
N ARG A 249 22.62 28.27 -18.05
CA ARG A 249 21.91 29.28 -18.83
C ARG A 249 21.52 28.72 -20.19
N GLN A 250 20.38 29.19 -20.71
CA GLN A 250 19.91 28.83 -22.04
C GLN A 250 20.32 29.85 -23.08
N GLU A 251 20.40 29.40 -24.32
CA GLU A 251 20.39 30.28 -25.47
C GLU A 251 18.99 30.91 -25.61
N GLY A 252 18.93 32.22 -25.36
CA GLY A 252 17.79 33.06 -25.68
C GLY A 252 17.67 33.32 -27.18
N LEU A 253 16.52 33.86 -27.59
CA LEU A 253 16.17 34.04 -29.00
C LEU A 253 16.85 35.24 -29.68
N ARG A 254 17.43 36.17 -28.90
CA ARG A 254 18.04 37.39 -29.43
C ARG A 254 19.44 37.09 -29.94
N ARG A 255 19.73 37.43 -31.18
CA ARG A 255 21.11 37.39 -31.70
C ARG A 255 21.86 38.66 -31.28
N GLU A 256 23.00 38.47 -30.66
CA GLU A 256 23.92 39.52 -30.26
C GLU A 256 25.22 39.38 -31.05
N LEU A 257 25.88 40.50 -31.33
CA LEU A 257 27.17 40.47 -32.01
C LEU A 257 28.24 39.91 -31.05
N ASP A 258 28.91 38.84 -31.45
CA ASP A 258 30.04 38.31 -30.70
C ASP A 258 31.30 39.08 -31.08
N VAL A 259 31.54 40.19 -30.37
CA VAL A 259 32.60 41.16 -30.71
C VAL A 259 33.97 40.48 -30.77
N ASP A 260 34.31 39.62 -29.80
CA ASP A 260 35.63 38.98 -29.74
C ASP A 260 35.87 38.04 -30.91
N THR A 261 34.90 37.17 -31.23
CA THR A 261 35.02 36.22 -32.33
C THR A 261 34.98 36.92 -33.68
N SER A 262 34.13 37.96 -33.82
CA SER A 262 34.06 38.80 -35.01
C SER A 262 35.39 39.51 -35.26
N LEU A 263 36.00 40.08 -34.22
CA LEU A 263 37.28 40.78 -34.28
C LEU A 263 38.41 39.82 -34.67
N LYS A 264 38.48 38.63 -34.04
CA LYS A 264 39.48 37.61 -34.39
C LYS A 264 39.37 37.14 -35.84
N ARG A 265 38.16 36.87 -36.35
CA ARG A 265 37.96 36.50 -37.77
C ARG A 265 38.32 37.63 -38.72
N THR A 266 37.88 38.85 -38.41
CA THR A 266 38.20 40.04 -39.21
C THR A 266 39.73 40.26 -39.30
N ILE A 267 40.46 40.07 -38.19
CA ILE A 267 41.93 40.16 -38.18
C ILE A 267 42.55 39.05 -39.04
N ASN A 268 42.10 37.81 -38.86
CA ASN A 268 42.62 36.65 -39.60
C ASN A 268 42.34 36.72 -41.11
N GLU A 269 41.25 37.36 -41.51
CA GLU A 269 40.86 37.60 -42.90
C GLU A 269 41.51 38.86 -43.49
N GLY A 270 42.53 39.43 -42.83
CA GLY A 270 43.30 40.55 -43.36
C GLY A 270 42.60 41.91 -43.27
N GLY A 271 41.68 42.08 -42.32
CA GLY A 271 40.99 43.34 -42.05
C GLY A 271 39.64 43.49 -42.76
N PHE A 272 39.18 42.49 -43.51
CA PHE A 272 37.84 42.47 -44.07
C PHE A 272 36.81 42.12 -42.97
N PRO A 273 35.76 42.96 -42.76
CA PRO A 273 34.82 42.75 -41.66
C PRO A 273 34.03 41.43 -41.78
N HIS A 274 34.22 40.53 -40.81
CA HIS A 274 33.45 39.29 -40.69
C HIS A 274 32.72 39.24 -39.33
N LEU A 275 31.45 39.65 -39.34
CA LEU A 275 30.61 39.69 -38.15
C LEU A 275 30.07 38.29 -37.82
N VAL A 276 30.40 37.81 -36.62
CA VAL A 276 29.89 36.57 -36.04
C VAL A 276 28.88 36.94 -34.95
N THR A 277 27.66 36.41 -35.04
CA THR A 277 26.63 36.59 -34.02
C THR A 277 26.55 35.37 -33.11
N LYS A 278 26.33 35.58 -31.81
CA LYS A 278 25.95 34.54 -30.85
C LYS A 278 24.53 34.79 -30.34
N LEU A 279 23.87 33.77 -29.81
CA LEU A 279 22.58 33.94 -29.16
C LEU A 279 22.79 34.52 -27.74
N SER A 280 21.91 35.43 -27.32
CA SER A 280 21.86 35.97 -25.95
C SER A 280 21.70 34.82 -24.97
N THR A 281 22.21 34.92 -23.75
CA THR A 281 21.95 33.89 -22.73
C THR A 281 20.91 34.37 -21.73
N LEU A 282 19.94 33.52 -21.39
CA LEU A 282 18.91 33.79 -20.39
C LEU A 282 19.03 32.79 -19.24
N PRO A 283 18.70 33.19 -17.99
CA PRO A 283 18.53 32.24 -16.91
C PRO A 283 17.43 31.24 -17.27
N THR A 284 17.56 29.99 -16.82
CA THR A 284 16.48 29.02 -16.97
C THR A 284 15.47 29.20 -15.86
N ASP A 285 14.24 29.55 -16.22
CA ASP A 285 13.12 29.56 -15.28
C ASP A 285 12.43 28.18 -15.24
N TYR A 286 12.19 27.67 -14.05
CA TYR A 286 11.49 26.41 -13.80
C TYR A 286 10.15 26.65 -13.12
N LEU A 287 9.15 25.87 -13.51
CA LEU A 287 7.87 25.74 -12.82
C LEU A 287 7.82 24.36 -12.19
N ILE A 288 7.82 24.30 -10.86
CA ILE A 288 7.73 23.05 -10.10
C ILE A 288 6.30 22.86 -9.60
N LEU A 289 5.66 21.76 -9.97
CA LEU A 289 4.34 21.37 -9.49
C LEU A 289 4.46 20.22 -8.50
N ILE A 290 3.89 20.39 -7.30
CA ILE A 290 3.92 19.40 -6.22
C ILE A 290 2.50 19.02 -5.82
N ASP A 291 2.20 17.72 -5.77
CA ASP A 291 0.93 17.23 -5.20
C ASP A 291 0.92 17.47 -3.69
N LYS A 292 -0.12 18.14 -3.20
CA LYS A 292 -0.42 18.41 -1.79
C LYS A 292 -1.84 17.98 -1.44
N SER A 293 -2.11 16.68 -1.62
CA SER A 293 -3.36 16.00 -1.27
C SER A 293 -3.66 15.91 0.24
N GLY A 294 -2.70 16.22 1.11
CA GLY A 294 -2.86 16.21 2.56
C GLY A 294 -1.95 17.22 3.27
N ARG A 295 -2.36 17.68 4.47
CA ARG A 295 -1.57 18.63 5.29
C ARG A 295 -0.26 18.00 5.76
N ASP A 296 -0.36 16.76 6.25
CA ASP A 296 0.74 16.00 6.85
C ASP A 296 1.26 14.93 5.89
N ASN A 297 1.08 15.15 4.60
CA ASN A 297 1.61 14.28 3.56
C ASN A 297 3.15 14.38 3.54
N HIS A 298 3.80 13.31 3.99
CA HIS A 298 5.26 13.23 4.07
C HIS A 298 5.92 13.40 2.71
N LEU A 299 5.32 12.84 1.65
CA LEU A 299 5.86 12.93 0.31
C LEU A 299 5.83 14.39 -0.22
N SER A 300 4.73 15.10 0.02
CA SER A 300 4.62 16.52 -0.34
C SER A 300 5.65 17.38 0.41
N ARG A 301 5.94 17.04 1.67
CA ARG A 301 6.97 17.73 2.47
C ARG A 301 8.38 17.45 1.96
N LEU A 302 8.68 16.20 1.60
CA LEU A 302 9.95 15.81 0.99
C LEU A 302 10.17 16.54 -0.35
N TYR A 303 9.15 16.64 -1.20
CA TYR A 303 9.24 17.42 -2.43
C TYR A 303 9.37 18.92 -2.19
N GLY A 304 8.70 19.46 -1.16
CA GLY A 304 8.89 20.83 -0.71
C GLY A 304 10.34 21.10 -0.32
N PHE A 305 10.92 20.23 0.50
CA PHE A 305 12.33 20.28 0.88
C PHE A 305 13.26 20.24 -0.35
N LEU A 306 13.00 19.34 -1.30
CA LEU A 306 13.76 19.26 -2.56
C LEU A 306 13.69 20.57 -3.35
N ALA A 307 12.50 21.14 -3.50
CA ALA A 307 12.31 22.39 -4.23
C ALA A 307 12.97 23.58 -3.53
N ASP A 308 12.89 23.66 -2.20
CA ASP A 308 13.54 24.69 -1.41
C ASP A 308 15.07 24.55 -1.45
N PHE A 309 15.61 23.32 -1.38
CA PHE A 309 17.03 23.05 -1.58
C PHE A 309 17.52 23.60 -2.95
N LEU A 310 16.78 23.35 -4.04
CA LEU A 310 17.14 23.88 -5.35
C LEU A 310 17.12 25.41 -5.38
N ARG A 311 16.11 26.04 -4.76
CA ARG A 311 15.99 27.51 -4.69
C ARG A 311 17.10 28.15 -3.86
N GLU A 312 17.48 27.54 -2.73
CA GLU A 312 18.61 27.99 -1.90
C GLU A 312 19.94 27.95 -2.67
N ARG A 313 20.03 27.10 -3.70
CA ARG A 313 21.17 27.01 -4.62
C ARG A 313 21.02 27.85 -5.88
N GLU A 314 20.21 28.91 -5.82
CA GLU A 314 20.03 29.87 -6.91
C GLU A 314 19.42 29.27 -8.20
N VAL A 315 18.75 28.13 -8.12
CA VAL A 315 17.91 27.66 -9.23
C VAL A 315 16.67 28.54 -9.27
N HIS A 316 16.42 29.18 -10.41
CA HIS A 316 15.23 30.01 -10.62
C HIS A 316 14.00 29.12 -10.79
N ALA A 317 13.36 28.75 -9.68
CA ALA A 317 12.19 27.89 -9.66
C ALA A 317 11.01 28.55 -8.92
N GLU A 318 9.84 28.55 -9.55
CA GLU A 318 8.58 28.86 -8.91
C GLU A 318 7.83 27.57 -8.56
N VAL A 319 7.43 27.45 -7.29
CA VAL A 319 6.75 26.26 -6.76
C VAL A 319 5.26 26.53 -6.65
N PHE A 320 4.45 25.63 -7.19
CA PHE A 320 3.01 25.60 -7.05
C PHE A 320 2.56 24.24 -6.55
N TYR A 321 1.57 24.26 -5.65
CA TYR A 321 0.91 23.09 -5.14
C TYR A 321 -0.41 22.86 -5.87
N TYR A 322 -0.78 21.61 -6.05
CA TYR A 322 -2.10 21.20 -6.52
C TYR A 322 -2.63 20.05 -5.64
N ASP A 323 -3.94 19.84 -5.63
CA ASP A 323 -4.55 18.66 -5.02
C ASP A 323 -4.64 17.56 -6.08
N THR A 324 -4.66 16.28 -5.72
CA THR A 324 -4.56 15.06 -6.57
C THR A 324 -4.87 15.23 -8.07
N LYS A 325 -5.92 15.98 -8.43
CA LYS A 325 -6.18 16.44 -9.80
C LYS A 325 -5.64 17.87 -10.05
N PRO A 326 -4.69 18.07 -11.00
CA PRO A 326 -4.06 19.37 -11.27
C PRO A 326 -5.00 20.31 -12.05
N ILE A 327 -6.05 20.81 -11.37
CA ILE A 327 -7.05 21.73 -11.93
C ILE A 327 -6.80 23.16 -11.42
N ARG A 328 -6.42 23.28 -10.15
CA ARG A 328 -6.16 24.54 -9.45
C ARG A 328 -4.79 24.46 -8.79
N PHE A 329 -4.02 25.54 -8.91
CA PHE A 329 -2.64 25.63 -8.46
C PHE A 329 -2.47 26.77 -7.48
N TRP A 330 -1.84 26.60 -6.34
CA TRP A 330 -1.66 27.68 -5.36
C TRP A 330 -0.25 27.70 -4.78
N ASN A 331 0.14 28.85 -4.28
CA ASN A 331 1.38 29.04 -3.53
C ASN A 331 1.19 30.15 -2.49
N ASP A 332 2.22 30.44 -1.70
CA ASP A 332 2.12 31.45 -0.63
C ASP A 332 1.85 32.86 -1.16
N ARG A 333 2.31 33.16 -2.39
CA ARG A 333 2.06 34.44 -3.07
C ARG A 333 0.63 34.56 -3.60
N GLN A 334 0.02 33.43 -3.95
CA GLN A 334 -1.30 33.34 -4.56
C GLN A 334 -2.16 32.29 -3.83
N PRO A 335 -2.61 32.60 -2.59
CA PRO A 335 -3.36 31.65 -1.77
C PRO A 335 -4.74 31.33 -2.35
N LYS A 336 -5.30 32.22 -3.18
CA LYS A 336 -6.57 31.98 -3.90
C LYS A 336 -6.41 30.95 -5.02
N GLY A 337 -5.20 30.63 -5.43
CA GLY A 337 -4.88 29.73 -6.52
C GLY A 337 -5.21 30.27 -7.92
N LEU A 338 -4.58 29.66 -8.93
CA LEU A 338 -4.68 29.90 -10.36
C LEU A 338 -5.38 28.74 -11.06
N SER A 339 -6.08 29.05 -12.15
CA SER A 339 -6.53 28.04 -13.12
C SER A 339 -5.41 27.62 -14.07
N ARG A 340 -5.58 26.48 -14.75
CA ARG A 340 -4.68 25.99 -15.83
C ARG A 340 -4.27 27.07 -16.83
N ILE A 341 -5.25 27.81 -17.35
CA ILE A 341 -5.02 28.85 -18.37
C ILE A 341 -4.19 30.00 -17.78
N GLN A 342 -4.47 30.40 -16.54
CA GLN A 342 -3.72 31.48 -15.88
C GLN A 342 -2.28 31.07 -15.61
N LEU A 343 -2.08 29.85 -15.08
CA LEU A 343 -0.76 29.31 -14.82
C LEU A 343 0.08 29.24 -16.10
N TRP A 344 -0.46 28.66 -17.17
CA TRP A 344 0.27 28.59 -18.45
C TRP A 344 0.61 29.98 -18.99
N ARG A 345 -0.34 30.92 -18.99
CA ARG A 345 -0.10 32.28 -19.51
C ARG A 345 1.04 33.01 -18.80
N MET A 346 1.20 32.77 -17.50
CA MET A 346 2.27 33.38 -16.68
C MET A 346 3.63 32.68 -16.87
N HIS A 347 3.63 31.37 -17.16
CA HIS A 347 4.84 30.53 -17.17
C HIS A 347 5.11 29.85 -18.52
N GLN A 348 4.82 30.52 -19.64
CA GLN A 348 4.95 29.93 -20.99
C GLN A 348 6.38 29.50 -21.32
N GLN A 349 7.38 30.26 -20.88
CA GLN A 349 8.80 30.00 -21.16
C GLN A 349 9.48 29.15 -20.07
N HIS A 350 8.76 28.80 -19.00
CA HIS A 350 9.33 28.00 -17.93
C HIS A 350 9.44 26.54 -18.35
N ARG A 351 10.46 25.85 -17.84
CA ARG A 351 10.53 24.39 -17.94
C ARG A 351 9.71 23.76 -16.82
N LEU A 352 8.83 22.84 -17.18
CA LEU A 352 7.94 22.20 -16.22
C LEU A 352 8.61 21.00 -15.56
N ILE A 353 8.64 20.98 -14.24
CA ILE A 353 9.02 19.81 -13.44
C ILE A 353 7.82 19.45 -12.56
N VAL A 354 7.32 18.23 -12.69
CA VAL A 354 6.21 17.75 -11.87
C VAL A 354 6.75 16.70 -10.91
N MET A 355 6.49 16.87 -9.61
CA MET A 355 6.88 15.95 -8.56
C MET A 355 5.62 15.27 -7.99
N GLY A 356 5.47 13.98 -8.24
CA GLY A 356 4.29 13.20 -7.88
C GLY A 356 4.03 12.03 -8.81
N ASP A 357 2.96 11.26 -8.56
CA ASP A 357 2.61 10.10 -9.39
C ASP A 357 1.87 10.47 -10.69
N LEU A 358 1.11 11.57 -10.70
CA LEU A 358 0.24 12.00 -11.81
C LEU A 358 -0.73 10.92 -12.31
N HIS A 359 -1.02 9.89 -11.52
CA HIS A 359 -1.93 8.82 -11.92
C HIS A 359 -3.36 9.32 -12.17
N ALA A 360 -3.71 10.48 -11.63
CA ALA A 360 -4.99 11.15 -11.86
C ALA A 360 -5.23 11.59 -13.32
N LEU A 361 -4.18 11.70 -14.14
CA LEU A 361 -4.29 12.06 -15.57
C LEU A 361 -4.74 10.88 -16.44
N LEU A 362 -4.60 9.66 -15.93
CA LEU A 362 -5.01 8.46 -16.63
C LEU A 362 -6.53 8.42 -16.78
N ASP A 363 -6.99 7.94 -17.95
CA ASP A 363 -8.40 7.70 -18.22
C ASP A 363 -8.73 6.22 -18.02
N PRO A 364 -9.44 5.86 -16.93
CA PRO A 364 -9.81 4.46 -16.63
C PRO A 364 -10.69 3.81 -17.71
N HIS A 365 -11.37 4.62 -18.53
CA HIS A 365 -12.30 4.15 -19.54
C HIS A 365 -11.69 4.10 -20.95
N SER A 366 -10.46 4.58 -21.11
CA SER A 366 -9.77 4.54 -22.39
C SER A 366 -9.29 3.12 -22.72
N LEU A 367 -9.61 2.65 -23.92
CA LEU A 367 -9.11 1.38 -24.47
C LEU A 367 -8.20 1.69 -25.65
N ARG A 368 -6.95 1.19 -25.61
CA ARG A 368 -6.08 1.21 -26.80
C ARG A 368 -6.62 0.22 -27.82
N GLN A 369 -7.13 0.73 -28.95
CA GLN A 369 -7.47 -0.11 -30.08
C GLN A 369 -6.22 -0.28 -30.96
N ASN A 370 -5.74 -1.51 -31.13
CA ASN A 370 -4.61 -1.84 -32.02
C ASN A 370 -3.32 -1.03 -31.76
N GLY A 371 -3.05 -0.68 -30.50
CA GLY A 371 -1.87 0.12 -30.13
C GLY A 371 -1.96 1.62 -30.49
N VAL A 372 -3.09 2.07 -31.03
CA VAL A 372 -3.34 3.47 -31.41
C VAL A 372 -4.37 4.05 -30.44
N GLY A 373 -4.00 5.14 -29.78
CA GLY A 373 -4.82 5.83 -28.77
C GLY A 373 -4.02 6.14 -27.50
N THR A 374 -4.34 7.25 -26.84
CA THR A 374 -3.67 7.64 -25.59
C THR A 374 -4.49 7.17 -24.39
N LEU A 375 -3.80 6.80 -23.31
CA LEU A 375 -4.43 6.38 -22.04
C LEU A 375 -4.63 7.56 -21.08
N LEU A 376 -4.33 8.77 -21.54
CA LEU A 376 -4.44 10.02 -20.82
C LEU A 376 -5.73 10.75 -21.18
N LYS A 377 -6.28 11.50 -20.23
CA LYS A 377 -7.40 12.40 -20.50
C LYS A 377 -6.97 13.48 -21.49
N LYS A 378 -7.81 13.70 -22.50
CA LYS A 378 -7.51 14.65 -23.57
C LYS A 378 -7.23 16.06 -23.06
N GLU A 379 -8.01 16.55 -22.10
CA GLU A 379 -7.85 17.89 -21.51
C GLU A 379 -6.50 18.07 -20.81
N ASP A 380 -6.00 17.01 -20.16
CA ASP A 380 -4.74 17.02 -19.44
C ASP A 380 -3.57 16.97 -20.42
N LEU A 381 -3.69 16.14 -21.46
CA LEU A 381 -2.73 16.07 -22.55
C LEU A 381 -2.60 17.43 -23.26
N GLU A 382 -3.72 18.07 -23.60
CA GLU A 382 -3.75 19.40 -24.23
C GLU A 382 -3.17 20.49 -23.32
N PHE A 383 -3.30 20.37 -21.99
CA PHE A 383 -2.74 21.33 -21.06
C PHE A 383 -1.22 21.21 -20.91
N PHE A 384 -0.72 20.01 -20.61
CA PHE A 384 0.70 19.79 -20.37
C PHE A 384 1.54 19.79 -21.66
N SER A 385 0.95 19.49 -22.81
CA SER A 385 1.64 19.55 -24.10
C SER A 385 2.06 20.97 -24.51
N GLN A 386 1.50 22.00 -23.88
CA GLN A 386 1.83 23.41 -24.15
C GLN A 386 3.26 23.78 -23.71
N TRP A 387 3.82 23.04 -22.75
CA TRP A 387 5.23 23.17 -22.38
C TRP A 387 6.06 22.24 -23.24
N LYS A 388 7.04 22.83 -23.95
CA LYS A 388 8.03 22.09 -24.74
C LYS A 388 8.85 21.15 -23.86
N TYR A 389 9.28 21.65 -22.70
CA TYR A 389 10.11 20.91 -21.74
C TYR A 389 9.30 20.58 -20.50
N ARG A 390 9.12 19.30 -20.25
CA ARG A 390 8.31 18.78 -19.15
C ARG A 390 8.95 17.49 -18.65
N ILE A 391 9.12 17.35 -17.34
CA ILE A 391 9.70 16.18 -16.67
C ILE A 391 8.75 15.74 -15.56
N LEU A 392 8.68 14.43 -15.34
CA LEU A 392 7.97 13.84 -14.21
C LEU A 392 8.97 13.14 -13.27
N LEU A 393 9.01 13.58 -12.01
CA LEU A 393 9.70 12.93 -10.92
C LEU A 393 8.68 12.12 -10.10
N THR A 394 8.64 10.81 -10.32
CA THR A 394 7.72 9.89 -9.65
C THR A 394 8.30 9.43 -8.30
N PRO A 395 7.47 9.26 -7.26
CA PRO A 395 7.90 8.62 -6.03
C PRO A 395 8.16 7.12 -6.22
N GLN A 396 7.56 6.48 -7.24
CA GLN A 396 7.60 5.03 -7.38
C GLN A 396 8.98 4.55 -7.88
N PRO A 397 9.53 3.48 -7.28
CA PRO A 397 10.75 2.86 -7.78
C PRO A 397 10.50 2.21 -9.15
N VAL A 398 11.55 2.09 -9.95
CA VAL A 398 11.43 1.66 -11.35
C VAL A 398 10.90 0.23 -11.47
N VAL A 399 11.28 -0.64 -10.52
CA VAL A 399 10.80 -2.03 -10.42
C VAL A 399 9.27 -2.09 -10.32
N SER A 400 8.66 -1.08 -9.72
CA SER A 400 7.21 -1.02 -9.49
C SER A 400 6.45 -0.28 -10.58
N TRP A 401 7.14 0.17 -11.62
CA TRP A 401 6.48 0.86 -12.72
C TRP A 401 5.59 -0.11 -13.49
N THR A 402 4.37 0.36 -13.74
CA THR A 402 3.34 -0.40 -14.44
C THR A 402 3.04 0.23 -15.79
N TRP A 403 1.94 -0.17 -16.42
CA TRP A 403 1.42 0.51 -17.61
C TRP A 403 1.12 2.00 -17.37
N LYS A 404 0.90 2.41 -16.11
CA LYS A 404 0.60 3.79 -15.72
C LYS A 404 1.77 4.72 -16.03
N GLU A 405 2.97 4.38 -15.58
CA GLU A 405 4.20 5.13 -15.84
C GLU A 405 4.54 5.12 -17.34
N GLY A 406 4.28 3.99 -18.03
CA GLY A 406 4.40 3.91 -19.48
C GLY A 406 3.47 4.86 -20.23
N ALA A 407 2.22 5.00 -19.78
CA ALA A 407 1.27 5.96 -20.35
C ALA A 407 1.68 7.40 -20.08
N LEU A 408 2.18 7.70 -18.87
CA LEU A 408 2.71 9.01 -18.52
C LEU A 408 3.99 9.32 -19.31
N HIS A 409 4.77 8.30 -19.68
CA HIS A 409 6.00 8.47 -20.44
C HIS A 409 5.80 9.06 -21.83
N GLU A 410 4.64 8.80 -22.44
CA GLU A 410 4.26 9.40 -23.74
C GLU A 410 4.17 10.92 -23.68
N LEU A 411 3.89 11.46 -22.50
CA LEU A 411 3.83 12.89 -22.25
C LEU A 411 5.14 13.37 -21.64
N PHE A 412 5.64 12.75 -20.58
CA PHE A 412 6.80 13.20 -19.81
C PHE A 412 7.94 12.18 -19.82
N PRO A 413 9.21 12.56 -20.00
CA PRO A 413 10.32 11.75 -19.51
C PRO A 413 10.14 11.52 -18.00
N VAL A 414 10.01 10.25 -17.59
CA VAL A 414 9.72 9.85 -16.21
C VAL A 414 11.02 9.43 -15.54
N PHE A 415 11.28 9.94 -14.35
CA PHE A 415 12.41 9.57 -13.52
C PHE A 415 11.94 9.26 -12.10
N PRO A 416 12.52 8.26 -11.43
CA PRO A 416 12.34 8.08 -9.99
C PRO A 416 12.99 9.25 -9.25
N CYS A 417 12.42 9.63 -8.10
CA CYS A 417 12.90 10.77 -7.30
C CYS A 417 13.99 10.41 -6.27
N ASP A 418 14.62 9.25 -6.43
CA ASP A 418 15.75 8.82 -5.60
C ASP A 418 17.07 9.43 -6.09
N SER A 419 18.14 9.31 -5.30
CA SER A 419 19.46 9.87 -5.63
C SER A 419 19.98 9.43 -7.01
N GLU A 420 19.89 8.15 -7.35
CA GLU A 420 20.27 7.63 -8.65
C GLU A 420 19.39 8.16 -9.78
N GLY A 421 18.08 8.32 -9.53
CA GLY A 421 17.13 8.83 -10.51
C GLY A 421 17.37 10.31 -10.81
N LEU A 422 17.70 11.09 -9.78
CA LEU A 422 18.11 12.48 -9.88
C LEU A 422 19.45 12.62 -10.60
N ALA A 423 20.37 11.67 -10.44
CA ALA A 423 21.63 11.65 -11.19
C ALA A 423 21.40 11.39 -12.69
N GLU A 424 20.53 10.43 -13.04
CA GLU A 424 20.14 10.20 -14.43
C GLU A 424 19.37 11.39 -15.00
N PHE A 425 18.54 12.04 -14.19
CA PHE A 425 17.89 13.29 -14.56
C PHE A 425 18.91 14.39 -14.87
N ALA A 426 19.94 14.58 -14.04
CA ALA A 426 21.01 15.53 -14.31
C ALA A 426 21.75 15.20 -15.62
N LYS A 427 22.10 13.93 -15.86
CA LYS A 427 22.72 13.49 -17.13
C LYS A 427 21.82 13.74 -18.33
N PHE A 428 20.51 13.50 -18.19
CA PHE A 428 19.52 13.78 -19.23
C PHE A 428 19.46 15.28 -19.55
N MET A 429 19.52 16.13 -18.53
CA MET A 429 19.58 17.58 -18.70
C MET A 429 20.88 18.06 -19.36
N GLU A 430 22.02 17.40 -19.10
CA GLU A 430 23.34 17.73 -19.66
C GLU A 430 23.50 17.34 -21.14
N ARG A 431 22.88 16.25 -21.61
CA ARG A 431 23.08 15.67 -22.96
C ARG A 431 22.46 16.47 -24.12
N ASP A 432 22.21 17.75 -23.92
CA ASP A 432 21.46 18.65 -24.79
C ASP A 432 20.06 18.14 -25.15
N PHE A 433 19.06 18.88 -24.67
CA PHE A 433 17.63 18.83 -25.04
C PHE A 433 17.32 19.00 -26.55
N LEU A 434 18.32 18.92 -27.42
CA LEU A 434 18.24 19.18 -28.86
C LEU A 434 17.79 17.96 -29.67
N ASN A 435 17.93 16.74 -29.13
CA ASN A 435 17.35 15.56 -29.77
C ASN A 435 15.88 15.43 -29.32
N GLU A 436 14.97 15.69 -30.25
CA GLU A 436 13.51 15.71 -30.02
C GLU A 436 12.92 14.33 -29.67
N ASP A 437 13.70 13.26 -29.85
CA ASP A 437 13.23 11.89 -29.66
C ASP A 437 13.33 11.48 -28.19
N GLN A 438 12.17 11.40 -27.53
CA GLN A 438 12.05 10.73 -26.24
C GLN A 438 12.49 9.25 -26.39
N PRO A 439 13.24 8.72 -25.42
CA PRO A 439 13.66 7.33 -25.47
C PRO A 439 12.45 6.39 -25.43
N VAL A 440 12.55 5.24 -26.09
CA VAL A 440 11.48 4.23 -26.02
C VAL A 440 11.38 3.71 -24.60
N TYR A 441 10.16 3.71 -24.04
CA TYR A 441 9.89 3.38 -22.63
C TYR A 441 10.60 2.11 -22.13
N ALA A 442 10.56 1.01 -22.89
CA ALA A 442 11.21 -0.24 -22.49
C ALA A 442 12.73 -0.08 -22.28
N SER A 443 13.42 0.50 -23.26
CA SER A 443 14.86 0.79 -23.16
C SER A 443 15.20 1.81 -22.08
N TRP A 444 14.24 2.70 -21.78
CA TRP A 444 14.38 3.69 -20.73
C TRP A 444 14.31 3.05 -19.34
N CYS A 445 13.35 2.16 -19.12
CA CYS A 445 13.23 1.39 -17.88
C CYS A 445 14.46 0.50 -17.65
N GLU A 446 14.93 -0.22 -18.69
CA GLU A 446 16.13 -1.05 -18.59
C GLU A 446 17.34 -0.24 -18.13
N ARG A 447 17.58 0.92 -18.75
CA ARG A 447 18.67 1.82 -18.36
C ARG A 447 18.55 2.30 -16.92
N LEU A 448 17.34 2.67 -16.49
CA LEU A 448 17.13 3.13 -15.13
C LEU A 448 17.30 2.00 -14.10
N LEU A 449 16.99 0.75 -14.47
CA LEU A 449 17.19 -0.43 -13.61
C LEU A 449 18.66 -0.87 -13.50
N GLU A 450 19.55 -0.41 -14.38
CA GLU A 450 20.96 -0.81 -14.35
C GLU A 450 21.60 -0.48 -12.98
N ASN A 451 21.95 -1.52 -12.23
CA ASN A 451 22.56 -1.49 -10.90
C ASN A 451 21.64 -1.15 -9.71
N ARG A 452 20.31 -1.11 -9.91
CA ARG A 452 19.36 -0.92 -8.82
C ARG A 452 18.99 -2.23 -8.12
N GLN A 453 18.94 -2.18 -6.79
CA GLN A 453 18.36 -3.24 -5.95
C GLN A 453 17.25 -2.63 -5.11
N GLU A 454 16.06 -2.48 -5.70
CA GLU A 454 14.88 -1.94 -5.03
C GLU A 454 13.80 -3.02 -4.86
N SER A 455 13.08 -2.98 -3.73
CA SER A 455 11.90 -3.81 -3.50
C SER A 455 10.70 -3.29 -4.29
N ASP A 456 9.91 -4.20 -4.87
CA ASP A 456 8.65 -3.84 -5.51
C ASP A 456 7.64 -3.34 -4.46
N THR A 457 7.10 -2.12 -4.65
CA THR A 457 6.02 -1.54 -3.84
C THR A 457 4.63 -2.06 -4.23
N ASN A 458 4.48 -2.72 -5.37
CA ASN A 458 3.18 -3.21 -5.82
C ASN A 458 2.68 -4.36 -4.94
N TYR A 459 1.37 -4.41 -4.71
CA TYR A 459 0.67 -5.48 -3.99
C TYR A 459 1.03 -5.64 -2.49
N ILE A 460 1.72 -4.67 -1.89
CA ILE A 460 2.00 -4.68 -0.44
C ILE A 460 0.75 -4.29 0.38
N ASN A 461 0.41 -5.08 1.39
CA ASN A 461 -0.61 -4.73 2.36
C ASN A 461 -0.05 -3.88 3.50
N TRP A 462 -0.16 -2.56 3.34
CA TRP A 462 0.23 -1.55 4.34
C TRP A 462 -0.56 -1.58 5.65
N ARG A 463 -1.42 -2.59 5.87
CA ARG A 463 -2.17 -2.79 7.12
C ARG A 463 -1.58 -3.87 8.03
N GLN A 464 -0.58 -4.61 7.57
CA GLN A 464 0.09 -5.66 8.33
C GLN A 464 1.56 -5.33 8.54
N ALA A 465 2.03 -5.44 9.78
CA ALA A 465 3.42 -5.11 10.12
C ALA A 465 4.44 -6.03 9.42
N GLN A 466 4.13 -7.32 9.27
CA GLN A 466 5.03 -8.30 8.64
C GLN A 466 5.25 -8.04 7.14
N GLU A 467 4.22 -7.65 6.41
CA GLU A 467 4.36 -7.25 4.99
C GLU A 467 5.12 -5.92 4.86
N CYS A 468 4.95 -5.01 5.83
CA CYS A 468 5.76 -3.79 5.88
C CYS A 468 7.25 -4.11 6.14
N GLU A 469 7.58 -5.08 6.99
CA GLU A 469 8.97 -5.51 7.23
C GLU A 469 9.64 -6.01 5.94
N GLN A 470 8.92 -6.79 5.14
CA GLN A 470 9.40 -7.28 3.84
C GLN A 470 9.74 -6.15 2.87
N TYR A 471 8.95 -5.07 2.88
CA TYR A 471 9.19 -3.89 2.04
C TYR A 471 10.58 -3.28 2.26
N PHE A 472 11.00 -3.15 3.52
CA PHE A 472 12.28 -2.53 3.88
C PHE A 472 13.50 -3.43 3.57
N GLY A 473 13.30 -4.59 2.94
CA GLY A 473 14.37 -5.35 2.28
C GLY A 473 15.46 -5.85 3.23
N GLY A 474 15.16 -6.02 4.51
CA GLY A 474 16.13 -6.42 5.54
C GLY A 474 16.98 -5.27 6.11
N ASN A 475 16.72 -4.01 5.77
CA ASN A 475 17.29 -2.87 6.49
C ASN A 475 16.60 -2.72 7.85
N GLY A 476 17.11 -3.47 8.83
CA GLY A 476 16.56 -3.50 10.20
C GLY A 476 16.49 -2.11 10.83
N ASP A 477 17.48 -1.25 10.61
CA ASP A 477 17.52 0.10 11.20
C ASP A 477 16.39 0.99 10.64
N LEU A 478 16.15 0.94 9.33
CA LEU A 478 15.07 1.69 8.68
C LEU A 478 13.69 1.15 9.08
N PHE A 479 13.53 -0.17 9.20
CA PHE A 479 12.30 -0.76 9.71
C PHE A 479 12.06 -0.40 11.18
N GLN A 480 13.10 -0.37 12.01
CA GLN A 480 12.99 0.10 13.40
C GLN A 480 12.61 1.57 13.49
N TRP A 481 13.13 2.42 12.59
CA TRP A 481 12.70 3.82 12.50
C TRP A 481 11.23 3.92 12.11
N PHE A 482 10.79 3.12 11.14
CA PHE A 482 9.38 3.03 10.76
C PHE A 482 8.48 2.57 11.92
N CYS A 483 8.89 1.55 12.68
CA CYS A 483 8.18 1.11 13.89
C CYS A 483 8.17 2.19 14.97
N ALA A 484 9.27 2.95 15.13
CA ALA A 484 9.37 4.04 16.10
C ALA A 484 8.36 5.16 15.84
N LEU A 485 7.93 5.37 14.59
CA LEU A 485 6.86 6.33 14.27
C LEU A 485 5.53 5.96 14.94
N ALA A 486 5.30 4.69 15.28
CA ALA A 486 4.11 4.23 15.99
C ALA A 486 4.06 4.70 17.45
N VAL A 487 5.17 5.21 18.00
CA VAL A 487 5.21 5.77 19.36
C VAL A 487 4.31 7.01 19.46
N TYR A 488 4.22 7.81 18.40
CA TYR A 488 3.36 8.98 18.33
C TYR A 488 2.08 8.68 17.51
N PRO A 489 0.86 8.99 18.02
CA PRO A 489 -0.38 8.59 17.34
C PRO A 489 -0.55 9.13 15.91
N ARG A 490 -0.07 10.34 15.68
CA ARG A 490 -0.17 11.05 14.41
C ARG A 490 1.23 11.39 13.93
N PRO A 491 1.95 10.48 13.26
CA PRO A 491 3.33 10.75 12.86
C PRO A 491 3.32 11.96 11.92
N GLU A 492 3.77 13.11 12.44
CA GLU A 492 3.94 14.34 11.67
C GLU A 492 5.37 14.40 11.13
N TRP A 493 5.56 15.09 10.00
CA TRP A 493 6.88 15.21 9.36
C TRP A 493 8.01 15.64 10.31
N PRO A 494 7.85 16.68 11.17
CA PRO A 494 8.89 17.05 12.13
C PRO A 494 9.24 15.97 13.15
N ILE A 495 8.26 15.19 13.60
CA ILE A 495 8.47 14.08 14.55
C ILE A 495 9.21 12.94 13.86
N THR A 496 8.84 12.62 12.62
CA THR A 496 9.55 11.63 11.79
C THR A 496 11.04 11.99 11.67
N LEU A 497 11.35 13.26 11.40
CA LEU A 497 12.72 13.76 11.33
C LEU A 497 13.44 13.76 12.69
N ALA A 498 12.75 14.13 13.78
CA ALA A 498 13.34 14.15 15.11
C ALA A 498 13.75 12.75 15.59
N ILE A 499 12.87 11.75 15.40
CA ILE A 499 13.18 10.35 15.69
C ILE A 499 14.32 9.87 14.79
N GLY A 500 14.25 10.17 13.49
CA GLY A 500 15.28 9.79 12.52
C GLY A 500 16.65 10.34 12.88
N LYS A 501 16.73 11.60 13.33
CA LYS A 501 17.96 12.23 13.82
C LYS A 501 18.53 11.51 15.04
N ALA A 502 17.69 11.27 16.06
CA ALA A 502 18.14 10.61 17.29
C ALA A 502 18.65 9.19 17.02
N MET A 503 17.99 8.46 16.11
CA MET A 503 18.44 7.15 15.67
C MET A 503 19.71 7.23 14.79
N ASP A 504 19.80 8.22 13.90
CA ASP A 504 20.98 8.45 13.05
C ASP A 504 22.24 8.71 13.89
N GLU A 505 22.12 9.46 15.00
CA GLU A 505 23.21 9.70 15.94
C GLU A 505 23.71 8.42 16.62
N GLU A 506 22.82 7.47 16.94
CA GLU A 506 23.20 6.18 17.53
C GLU A 506 23.80 5.23 16.49
N VAL A 507 23.19 5.12 15.30
CA VAL A 507 23.67 4.27 14.21
C VAL A 507 25.03 4.76 13.69
N SER A 508 25.21 6.08 13.58
CA SER A 508 26.47 6.69 13.09
C SER A 508 27.67 6.45 14.01
N LYS A 509 27.47 6.05 15.28
CA LYS A 509 28.57 5.64 16.16
C LYS A 509 29.22 4.34 15.71
N TRP A 510 28.46 3.47 15.05
CA TRP A 510 28.87 2.12 14.68
C TRP A 510 29.00 1.92 13.16
N ARG A 511 28.30 2.71 12.35
CA ARG A 511 28.33 2.68 10.88
C ARG A 511 28.70 4.05 10.33
N ASN A 512 29.43 4.08 9.21
CA ASN A 512 29.81 5.32 8.52
C ASN A 512 28.71 5.86 7.58
N GLU A 513 27.54 5.21 7.59
CA GLU A 513 26.38 5.55 6.78
C GLU A 513 25.30 6.16 7.67
N GLY A 514 24.65 7.22 7.17
CA GLY A 514 23.57 7.86 7.90
C GLY A 514 22.22 7.22 7.59
N LEU A 515 21.35 7.16 8.59
CA LEU A 515 19.97 6.72 8.48
C LEU A 515 19.07 7.84 7.90
N LEU A 516 19.32 9.10 8.28
CA LEU A 516 18.52 10.26 7.88
C LEU A 516 18.96 10.80 6.51
N THR A 517 18.72 10.04 5.45
CA THR A 517 19.03 10.39 4.05
C THR A 517 17.76 10.70 3.25
N LEU A 518 17.93 11.40 2.12
CA LEU A 518 16.83 11.66 1.18
C LEU A 518 16.15 10.36 0.71
N ASP A 519 16.94 9.33 0.38
CA ASP A 519 16.44 8.07 -0.16
C ASP A 519 15.64 7.28 0.88
N ASN A 520 16.12 7.21 2.12
CA ASN A 520 15.38 6.55 3.21
C ASN A 520 14.08 7.30 3.54
N LEU A 521 14.10 8.63 3.51
CA LEU A 521 12.89 9.43 3.67
C LEU A 521 11.91 9.23 2.51
N LEU A 522 12.39 9.05 1.28
CA LEU A 522 11.54 8.71 0.15
C LEU A 522 10.88 7.34 0.34
N ILE A 523 11.64 6.34 0.79
CA ILE A 523 11.13 5.00 1.11
C ILE A 523 10.02 5.08 2.16
N LEU A 524 10.21 5.83 3.24
CA LEU A 524 9.17 6.05 4.26
C LEU A 524 7.96 6.82 3.69
N SER A 525 8.21 7.86 2.91
CA SER A 525 7.15 8.73 2.36
C SER A 525 6.27 8.05 1.30
N ARG A 526 6.71 6.92 0.73
CA ARG A 526 5.91 6.07 -0.18
C ARG A 526 4.76 5.37 0.54
N VAL A 527 4.84 5.21 1.86
CA VAL A 527 3.83 4.50 2.66
C VAL A 527 2.49 5.26 2.65
N PRO A 528 1.37 4.65 2.20
CA PRO A 528 0.12 5.37 1.96
C PRO A 528 -0.48 6.07 3.18
N TRP A 529 -0.31 5.52 4.38
CA TRP A 529 -0.87 6.14 5.59
C TRP A 529 -0.02 7.31 6.10
N LEU A 530 1.29 7.38 5.77
CA LEU A 530 2.12 8.57 6.00
C LEU A 530 1.78 9.72 5.05
N GLN A 531 1.23 9.41 3.86
CA GLN A 531 0.70 10.42 2.95
C GLN A 531 -0.63 10.99 3.44
N LYS A 532 -1.44 10.17 4.13
CA LYS A 532 -2.71 10.61 4.74
C LYS A 532 -2.54 11.28 6.10
N GLY A 533 -1.45 10.99 6.82
CA GLY A 533 -1.22 11.47 8.18
C GLY A 533 -1.97 10.70 9.27
N GLU A 534 -2.56 9.55 8.94
CA GLU A 534 -3.39 8.76 9.87
C GLU A 534 -2.95 7.29 9.88
N MET A 535 -2.38 6.85 11.01
CA MET A 535 -1.99 5.47 11.22
C MET A 535 -3.19 4.62 11.72
N PRO A 536 -3.48 3.45 11.12
CA PRO A 536 -4.50 2.55 11.65
C PRO A 536 -4.12 2.04 13.06
N GLU A 537 -5.03 2.16 14.03
CA GLU A 537 -4.78 1.77 15.43
C GLU A 537 -4.36 0.31 15.62
N ARG A 538 -4.90 -0.61 14.80
CA ARG A 538 -4.47 -2.02 14.82
C ARG A 538 -3.02 -2.16 14.39
N LEU A 539 -2.65 -1.53 13.27
CA LEU A 539 -1.28 -1.55 12.76
C LEU A 539 -0.32 -0.93 13.76
N ARG A 540 -0.71 0.18 14.40
CA ARG A 540 0.09 0.83 15.43
C ARG A 540 0.47 -0.13 16.55
N LYS A 541 -0.50 -0.89 17.08
CA LYS A 541 -0.25 -1.89 18.13
C LYS A 541 0.67 -3.01 17.63
N GLU A 542 0.49 -3.46 16.39
CA GLU A 542 1.38 -4.45 15.79
C GLU A 542 2.82 -3.91 15.67
N LEU A 543 3.02 -2.70 15.13
CA LEU A 543 4.35 -2.07 15.00
C LEU A 543 5.07 -1.87 16.33
N LEU A 544 4.35 -1.50 17.39
CA LEU A 544 4.92 -1.38 18.74
C LEU A 544 5.45 -2.72 19.28
N LEU A 545 4.90 -3.87 18.84
CA LEU A 545 5.43 -5.19 19.22
C LEU A 545 6.73 -5.55 18.48
N PHE A 546 6.95 -4.99 17.29
CA PHE A 546 8.18 -5.17 16.51
C PHE A 546 9.29 -4.17 16.90
N LEU A 547 8.96 -3.16 17.71
CA LEU A 547 9.89 -2.12 18.13
C LEU A 547 10.84 -2.64 19.21
N HIS A 548 12.15 -2.46 19.02
CA HIS A 548 13.13 -2.80 20.05
C HIS A 548 13.05 -1.83 21.23
N PRO A 549 13.16 -2.31 22.49
CA PRO A 549 13.04 -1.45 23.67
C PRO A 549 14.02 -0.26 23.70
N GLU A 550 15.25 -0.46 23.21
CA GLU A 550 16.26 0.60 23.12
C GLU A 550 15.84 1.71 22.14
N VAL A 551 15.31 1.31 20.97
CA VAL A 551 14.82 2.24 19.94
C VAL A 551 13.56 2.96 20.42
N GLU A 552 12.68 2.27 21.15
CA GLU A 552 11.51 2.86 21.77
C GLU A 552 11.91 3.99 22.74
N GLU A 553 12.89 3.75 23.60
CA GLU A 553 13.39 4.76 24.53
C GLU A 553 13.98 5.98 23.80
N ILE A 554 14.79 5.75 22.76
CA ILE A 554 15.36 6.82 21.91
C ILE A 554 14.24 7.65 21.26
N ALA A 555 13.25 6.99 20.66
CA ALA A 555 12.14 7.64 19.98
C ALA A 555 11.30 8.47 20.96
N ARG A 556 10.98 7.92 22.13
CA ARG A 556 10.24 8.62 23.18
C ARG A 556 10.99 9.85 23.68
N ARG A 557 12.30 9.75 23.94
CA ARG A 557 13.15 10.89 24.35
C ARG A 557 13.21 11.98 23.26
N ALA A 558 13.29 11.59 21.99
CA ALA A 558 13.25 12.54 20.88
C ALA A 558 11.93 13.31 20.83
N ILE A 559 10.80 12.59 20.98
CA ILE A 559 9.46 13.20 21.00
C ILE A 559 9.31 14.13 22.21
N THR A 560 9.75 13.73 23.41
CA THR A 560 9.64 14.60 24.60
C THR A 560 10.46 15.87 24.44
N ALA A 561 11.66 15.79 23.86
CA ALA A 561 12.48 16.96 23.57
C ALA A 561 11.78 17.94 22.61
N GLU A 562 11.13 17.42 21.56
CA GLU A 562 10.32 18.24 20.63
C GLU A 562 9.05 18.79 21.28
N MET A 563 8.43 18.08 22.23
CA MET A 563 7.27 18.57 22.97
C MET A 563 7.65 19.69 23.95
N GLU A 564 8.72 19.53 24.72
CA GLU A 564 9.24 20.55 25.64
C GLU A 564 9.61 21.83 24.89
N ALA A 565 10.24 21.65 23.73
CA ALA A 565 10.66 22.69 22.81
C ALA A 565 9.55 23.66 22.38
N VAL A 566 8.30 23.19 22.39
CA VAL A 566 7.13 23.91 21.86
C VAL A 566 6.17 24.29 22.99
N ALA A 567 6.42 23.86 24.24
CA ALA A 567 5.53 24.04 25.39
C ALA A 567 5.02 25.48 25.57
N SER A 568 5.89 26.47 25.44
CA SER A 568 5.55 27.90 25.57
C SER A 568 4.68 28.45 24.43
N LEU A 569 4.73 27.84 23.24
CA LEU A 569 3.95 28.25 22.08
C LEU A 569 2.51 27.72 22.12
N VAL A 570 2.30 26.63 22.84
CA VAL A 570 1.00 25.96 22.94
C VAL A 570 0.21 26.40 24.17
N GLU A 571 0.86 27.00 25.16
CA GLU A 571 0.22 27.40 26.42
C GLU A 571 -1.05 28.25 26.19
N GLY A 572 -2.18 27.77 26.71
CA GLY A 572 -3.47 28.46 26.59
C GLY A 572 -4.11 28.43 25.19
N SER A 573 -3.61 27.62 24.26
CA SER A 573 -4.17 27.41 22.91
C SER A 573 -4.99 26.14 22.80
N HIS A 574 -5.69 25.96 21.67
CA HIS A 574 -6.44 24.73 21.37
C HIS A 574 -5.55 23.47 21.39
N ALA A 575 -4.33 23.58 20.86
CA ALA A 575 -3.36 22.49 20.83
C ALA A 575 -2.82 22.08 22.21
N ASN A 576 -3.07 22.85 23.28
CA ASN A 576 -2.54 22.59 24.62
C ASN A 576 -3.05 21.28 25.19
N ARG A 577 -4.32 20.97 24.94
CA ARG A 577 -4.93 19.72 25.38
C ARG A 577 -4.26 18.51 24.74
N GLU A 578 -4.06 18.54 23.42
CA GLU A 578 -3.39 17.45 22.68
C GLU A 578 -1.92 17.32 23.12
N TRP A 579 -1.22 18.44 23.29
CA TRP A 579 0.14 18.48 23.80
C TRP A 579 0.27 17.89 25.22
N GLN A 580 -0.64 18.23 26.14
CA GLN A 580 -0.63 17.70 27.51
C GLN A 580 -0.90 16.19 27.56
N VAL A 581 -1.86 15.71 26.77
CA VAL A 581 -2.18 14.27 26.69
C VAL A 581 -0.97 13.51 26.17
N ASN A 582 -0.44 13.94 25.02
CA ASN A 582 0.67 13.26 24.38
C ASN A 582 1.96 13.33 25.22
N SER A 583 2.32 14.49 25.77
CA SER A 583 3.52 14.64 26.61
C SER A 583 3.44 13.78 27.87
N THR A 584 2.29 13.76 28.55
CA THR A 584 2.08 12.91 29.74
C THR A 584 2.24 11.44 29.40
N LEU A 585 1.71 10.98 28.26
CA LEU A 585 1.87 9.60 27.81
C LEU A 585 3.34 9.24 27.52
N GLN A 586 4.11 10.15 26.93
CA GLN A 586 5.53 9.90 26.66
C GLN A 586 6.36 9.84 27.96
N TYR A 587 6.17 10.80 28.88
CA TYR A 587 6.84 10.76 30.18
C TYR A 587 6.45 9.54 31.01
N PHE A 588 5.19 9.11 30.96
CA PHE A 588 4.74 7.92 31.69
C PHE A 588 5.42 6.66 31.19
N ALA A 589 5.65 6.56 29.88
CA ALA A 589 6.34 5.42 29.30
C ALA A 589 7.86 5.42 29.63
N LEU A 590 8.49 6.59 29.73
CA LEU A 590 9.90 6.72 30.13
C LEU A 590 10.12 6.49 31.64
N GLU A 591 9.25 7.06 32.47
CA GLU A 591 9.37 7.04 33.94
C GLU A 591 8.06 6.59 34.62
N PRO A 592 7.69 5.30 34.53
CA PRO A 592 6.42 4.81 35.06
C PRO A 592 6.31 4.88 36.59
N GLN A 593 7.44 4.99 37.30
CA GLN A 593 7.50 5.07 38.76
C GLN A 593 7.39 6.51 39.30
N ASN A 594 7.40 7.53 38.43
CA ASN A 594 7.38 8.92 38.86
C ASN A 594 5.97 9.30 39.38
N PRO A 595 5.83 9.68 40.67
CA PRO A 595 4.52 9.94 41.28
C PRO A 595 3.79 11.13 40.66
N GLU A 596 4.51 12.14 40.16
CA GLU A 596 3.88 13.30 39.52
C GLU A 596 3.24 12.94 38.18
N VAL A 597 3.91 12.09 37.41
CA VAL A 597 3.42 11.61 36.11
C VAL A 597 2.21 10.70 36.30
N LEU A 598 2.25 9.80 37.29
CA LEU A 598 1.12 8.95 37.68
C LEU A 598 -0.13 9.77 38.04
N GLN A 599 0.03 10.85 38.81
CA GLN A 599 -1.07 11.75 39.13
C GLN A 599 -1.66 12.43 37.88
N LYS A 600 -0.82 12.87 36.94
CA LYS A 600 -1.28 13.45 35.67
C LYS A 600 -2.05 12.43 34.83
N VAL A 601 -1.57 11.19 34.71
CA VAL A 601 -2.27 10.12 33.99
C VAL A 601 -3.63 9.80 34.64
N GLN A 602 -3.69 9.71 35.97
CA GLN A 602 -4.94 9.49 36.69
C GLN A 602 -5.95 10.61 36.44
N LYS A 603 -5.50 11.88 36.44
CA LYS A 603 -6.35 13.03 36.10
C LYS A 603 -6.87 12.95 34.66
N LEU A 604 -6.01 12.64 33.69
CA LEU A 604 -6.42 12.48 32.29
C LEU A 604 -7.46 11.35 32.12
N LYS A 605 -7.28 10.23 32.83
CA LYS A 605 -8.23 9.12 32.84
C LYS A 605 -9.57 9.52 33.46
N ALA A 606 -9.56 10.25 34.59
CA ALA A 606 -10.77 10.77 35.23
C ALA A 606 -11.55 11.74 34.34
N LEU A 607 -10.85 12.50 33.48
CA LEU A 607 -11.44 13.41 32.50
C LEU A 607 -11.90 12.73 31.20
N GLY A 608 -11.72 11.40 31.06
CA GLY A 608 -12.08 10.66 29.84
C GLY A 608 -11.22 11.03 28.62
N LEU A 609 -10.03 11.59 28.84
CA LEU A 609 -9.08 11.97 27.79
C LEU A 609 -8.17 10.82 27.35
N LEU A 610 -8.14 9.73 28.13
CA LEU A 610 -7.49 8.48 27.83
C LEU A 610 -8.55 7.39 27.76
N GLY A 611 -8.63 6.70 26.61
CA GLY A 611 -9.57 5.60 26.34
C GLY A 611 -8.99 4.23 26.66
#